data_AF-A0A5J4W8W8-F1
#
_entry.id   AF-A0A5J4W8W8-F1
#
_cell.length_a   1.000
_cell.length_b   1.000
_cell.length_c   1.000
_cell.angle_alpha   90.00
_cell.angle_beta   90.00
_cell.angle_gamma   90.00
#
_symmetry.space_group_name_H-M   'P 1'
#
loop_
_entity.id
_entity.type
_entity.pdbx_description
1 polymer ?
#
loop_
_entity_poly.entity_id
_entity_poly.type
_entity_poly.pdbx_seq_one_letter_code
_entity_poly.pdbx_strand_id
1 'polypeptide(L)'
;MSTTGDRREIAIDALNQVWKKQFPWISPPIYLLPAVLKKIKEEQIEAMIIAPLWPGQIWYTELVNENLQSLMLGWSNEILEPRTSLIKKNLKFFLGKICCFLKDRRPGREEDS
;
A
#
# COMPACT_ATOMS: atom_id res chain seq x y z
N MET A 1 10.45 -20.00 -17.38
CA MET A 1 9.65 -20.62 -16.31
C MET A 1 8.44 -19.74 -16.08
N SER A 2 7.28 -20.14 -16.61
CA SER A 2 6.01 -19.44 -16.44
C SER A 2 5.32 -19.99 -15.19
N THR A 3 5.41 -19.25 -14.09
CA THR A 3 4.52 -19.44 -12.94
C THR A 3 3.10 -19.15 -13.39
N THR A 4 2.29 -20.20 -13.51
CA THR A 4 0.83 -20.11 -13.61
C THR A 4 0.33 -19.29 -12.42
N GLY A 5 -0.01 -18.03 -12.70
CA GLY A 5 -0.71 -17.16 -11.76
C GLY A 5 -2.00 -17.82 -11.32
N ASP A 6 -2.41 -17.57 -10.08
CA ASP A 6 -3.68 -18.08 -9.58
C ASP A 6 -4.81 -17.59 -10.50
N ARG A 7 -5.87 -18.37 -10.67
CA ARG A 7 -6.87 -18.30 -11.76
C ARG A 7 -7.68 -16.98 -11.86
N ARG A 8 -7.33 -15.95 -11.08
CA ARG A 8 -7.95 -14.60 -11.04
C ARG A 8 -6.94 -13.45 -11.21
N GLU A 9 -5.66 -13.73 -11.41
CA GLU A 9 -4.65 -12.71 -11.67
C GLU A 9 -4.79 -12.16 -13.10
N ILE A 10 -4.95 -10.85 -13.23
CA ILE A 10 -5.11 -10.17 -14.53
C ILE A 10 -3.73 -9.73 -15.09
N ALA A 11 -2.74 -9.57 -14.22
CA ALA A 11 -1.37 -9.22 -14.57
C ALA A 11 -0.39 -9.72 -13.49
N ILE A 12 0.87 -9.88 -13.89
CA ILE A 12 2.00 -10.16 -13.00
C ILE A 12 2.76 -8.84 -12.81
N ASP A 13 3.15 -8.57 -11.55
CA ASP A 13 3.86 -7.36 -11.13
C ASP A 13 3.07 -6.05 -11.34
N ALA A 14 2.36 -5.65 -10.28
CA ALA A 14 1.55 -4.44 -10.27
C ALA A 14 2.38 -3.16 -10.48
N LEU A 15 3.66 -3.10 -10.10
CA LEU A 15 4.48 -1.89 -10.21
C LEU A 15 4.83 -1.55 -11.67
N ASN A 16 4.85 -2.57 -12.54
CA ASN A 16 5.09 -2.41 -13.97
C ASN A 16 3.80 -2.18 -14.79
N GLN A 17 2.62 -2.25 -14.17
CA GLN A 17 1.35 -1.95 -14.83
C GLN A 17 1.03 -0.45 -14.77
N VAL A 18 0.30 0.05 -15.77
CA VAL A 18 -0.23 1.42 -15.75
C VAL A 18 -1.48 1.47 -14.88
N TRP A 19 -1.54 2.37 -13.91
CA TRP A 19 -2.66 2.52 -12.96
C TRP A 19 -3.63 3.65 -13.33
N LYS A 20 -3.36 4.39 -14.42
CA LYS A 20 -4.20 5.49 -14.90
C LYS A 20 -5.69 5.10 -15.03
N LYS A 21 -6.56 5.99 -14.57
CA LYS A 21 -8.05 5.86 -14.54
C LYS A 21 -8.59 4.78 -13.60
N GLN A 22 -7.76 4.21 -12.73
CA GLN A 22 -8.21 3.30 -11.68
C GLN A 22 -8.15 4.02 -10.33
N PHE A 23 -8.98 3.55 -9.39
CA PHE A 23 -8.87 3.84 -7.97
C PHE A 23 -8.40 2.57 -7.27
N PRO A 24 -7.09 2.28 -7.25
CA PRO A 24 -6.60 1.01 -6.73
C PRO A 24 -6.70 0.95 -5.21
N TRP A 25 -7.16 -0.21 -4.74
CA TRP A 25 -6.99 -0.64 -3.35
C TRP A 25 -5.68 -1.42 -3.24
N ILE A 26 -4.73 -0.92 -2.45
CA ILE A 26 -3.37 -1.44 -2.39
C ILE A 26 -3.05 -1.90 -0.97
N SER A 27 -2.67 -3.17 -0.82
CA SER A 27 -2.14 -3.73 0.42
C SER A 27 -0.76 -4.34 0.15
N PRO A 28 0.25 -3.51 -0.09
CA PRO A 28 1.54 -3.99 -0.57
C PRO A 28 2.34 -4.63 0.58
N PRO A 29 3.28 -5.53 0.28
CA PRO A 29 4.32 -5.89 1.22
C PRO A 29 5.05 -4.65 1.73
N ILE A 30 5.41 -4.62 3.01
CA ILE A 30 5.96 -3.42 3.70
C ILE A 30 7.19 -2.86 2.98
N TYR A 31 8.07 -3.72 2.46
CA TYR A 31 9.28 -3.31 1.75
C TYR A 31 9.00 -2.66 0.38
N LEU A 32 7.81 -2.85 -0.19
CA LEU A 32 7.39 -2.22 -1.45
C LEU A 32 6.61 -0.92 -1.23
N LEU A 33 6.26 -0.56 0.01
CA LEU A 33 5.53 0.69 0.29
C LEU A 33 6.20 1.92 -0.33
N PRO A 34 7.53 2.14 -0.23
CA PRO A 34 8.16 3.28 -0.87
C PRO A 34 7.99 3.30 -2.39
N ALA A 35 8.11 2.14 -3.05
CA ALA A 35 7.95 2.04 -4.50
C ALA A 35 6.50 2.31 -4.94
N VAL A 36 5.53 1.83 -4.15
CA VAL A 36 4.11 2.11 -4.37
C VAL A 36 3.80 3.59 -4.22
N LEU A 37 4.28 4.24 -3.15
CA LEU A 37 4.07 5.67 -2.92
C LEU A 37 4.67 6.51 -4.05
N LYS A 38 5.90 6.19 -4.45
CA LYS A 38 6.57 6.81 -5.59
C LYS A 38 5.71 6.69 -6.87
N LYS A 39 5.20 5.50 -7.17
CA LYS A 39 4.36 5.26 -8.35
C LYS A 39 3.05 6.04 -8.32
N ILE A 40 2.36 6.11 -7.17
CA ILE A 40 1.13 6.89 -7.01
C ILE A 40 1.38 8.36 -7.32
N LYS A 41 2.51 8.90 -6.84
CA LYS A 41 2.93 10.27 -7.08
C LYS A 41 3.32 10.52 -8.54
N GLU A 42 4.07 9.61 -9.17
CA GLU A 42 4.48 9.72 -10.57
C GLU A 42 3.31 9.61 -11.53
N GLU A 43 2.36 8.71 -11.26
CA GLU A 43 1.17 8.53 -12.11
C GLU A 43 0.02 9.49 -11.78
N GLN A 44 0.14 10.26 -10.69
CA GLN A 44 -0.86 11.21 -10.22
C GLN A 44 -2.24 10.56 -10.14
N ILE A 45 -2.34 9.48 -9.36
CA ILE A 45 -3.60 8.76 -9.17
C ILE A 45 -4.11 8.90 -7.74
N GLU A 46 -5.41 8.73 -7.59
CA GLU A 46 -6.04 8.57 -6.30
C GLU A 46 -5.99 7.08 -5.91
N ALA A 47 -5.60 6.76 -4.67
CA ALA A 47 -5.43 5.38 -4.25
C ALA A 47 -5.74 5.17 -2.77
N MET A 48 -6.26 3.99 -2.43
CA MET A 48 -6.47 3.57 -1.05
C MET A 48 -5.34 2.60 -0.65
N ILE A 49 -4.53 2.97 0.35
CA ILE A 49 -3.39 2.17 0.80
C ILE A 49 -3.63 1.67 2.22
N ILE A 50 -3.51 0.35 2.42
CA ILE A 50 -3.45 -0.24 3.74
C ILE A 50 -1.98 -0.42 4.14
N ALA A 51 -1.60 0.20 5.26
CA ALA A 51 -0.23 0.13 5.76
C ALA A 51 -0.19 0.18 7.30
N PRO A 52 0.86 -0.37 7.94
CA PRO A 52 1.06 -0.21 9.38
C PRO A 52 1.42 1.24 9.74
N LEU A 53 0.98 1.70 10.91
CA LEU A 53 1.36 2.99 11.50
C LEU A 53 2.69 2.85 12.26
N TRP A 54 3.80 3.08 11.56
CA TRP A 54 5.16 2.97 12.13
C TRP A 54 5.97 4.27 11.99
N PRO A 55 5.95 5.15 13.00
CA PRO A 55 6.63 6.46 12.95
C PRO A 55 8.13 6.41 12.64
N GLY A 56 8.80 5.30 12.95
CA GLY A 56 10.23 5.13 12.70
C GLY A 56 10.60 4.76 11.26
N GLN A 57 9.64 4.61 10.36
CA GLN A 57 9.91 4.24 8.96
C GLN A 57 9.94 5.46 8.04
N ILE A 58 10.82 5.44 7.05
CA ILE A 58 11.00 6.57 6.10
C ILE A 58 9.69 6.89 5.35
N TRP A 59 8.93 5.86 4.98
CA TRP A 59 7.66 6.01 4.26
C TRP A 59 6.50 6.52 5.14
N TYR A 60 6.65 6.55 6.47
CA TYR A 60 5.58 6.97 7.37
C TYR A 60 5.22 8.44 7.17
N THR A 61 6.22 9.31 7.13
CA THR A 61 6.03 10.75 6.94
C THR A 61 5.33 11.03 5.61
N GLU A 62 5.68 10.30 4.55
CA GLU A 62 5.04 10.43 3.25
C GLU A 62 3.59 9.92 3.27
N LEU A 63 3.30 8.81 3.96
CA LEU A 63 1.92 8.34 4.15
C LEU A 63 1.07 9.37 4.90
N VAL A 64 1.57 9.90 6.01
CA VAL A 64 0.79 10.77 6.92
C VAL A 64 0.65 12.19 6.40
N ASN A 65 1.71 12.80 5.88
CA ASN A 65 1.67 14.21 5.46
C ASN A 65 0.91 14.42 4.15
N GLU A 66 0.91 13.41 3.28
CA GLU A 66 0.28 13.52 1.96
C GLU A 66 -1.02 12.70 1.86
N ASN A 67 -1.63 12.30 2.98
CA ASN A 67 -2.96 11.71 2.95
C ASN A 67 -4.05 12.79 2.89
N LEU A 68 -5.17 12.45 2.27
CA LEU A 68 -6.42 13.21 2.39
C LEU A 68 -7.13 12.84 3.69
N GLN A 69 -7.23 11.54 3.91
CA GLN A 69 -7.98 10.93 5.01
C GLN A 69 -7.29 9.66 5.44
N SER A 70 -7.45 9.32 6.71
CA SER A 70 -6.94 8.09 7.29
C SER A 70 -7.98 7.46 8.20
N LEU A 71 -8.18 6.15 8.10
CA LEU A 71 -9.06 5.37 8.96
C LEU A 71 -8.24 4.34 9.73
N MET A 72 -8.27 4.40 11.06
CA MET A 72 -7.68 3.36 11.89
C MET A 72 -8.52 2.09 11.75
N LEU A 73 -7.90 1.00 11.28
CA LEU A 73 -8.57 -0.29 11.21
C LEU A 73 -8.52 -1.01 12.57
N GLY A 74 -7.42 -0.82 13.33
CA GLY A 74 -7.20 -1.39 14.66
C GLY A 74 -5.84 -2.08 14.77
N TRP A 75 -5.67 -3.03 15.69
CA TRP A 75 -4.38 -3.71 15.89
C TRP A 75 -4.15 -4.86 14.90
N SER A 76 -2.90 -5.06 14.49
CA SER A 76 -2.54 -6.09 13.51
C SER A 76 -2.89 -7.51 13.94
N ASN A 77 -2.78 -7.82 15.24
CA ASN A 77 -3.14 -9.12 15.81
C ASN A 77 -4.66 -9.34 15.94
N GLU A 78 -5.46 -8.27 15.84
CA GLU A 78 -6.93 -8.36 15.90
C GLU A 78 -7.53 -8.51 14.49
N ILE A 79 -6.86 -7.96 13.47
CA ILE A 79 -7.43 -7.84 12.11
C ILE A 79 -6.80 -8.80 11.12
N LEU A 80 -5.53 -9.19 11.32
CA LEU A 80 -4.80 -10.01 10.38
C LEU A 80 -4.69 -11.44 10.90
N GLU A 81 -5.04 -12.39 10.05
CA GLU A 81 -4.86 -13.81 10.35
C GLU A 81 -3.41 -14.24 10.09
N PRO A 82 -2.71 -14.81 11.10
CA PRO A 82 -1.36 -15.32 10.89
C PRO A 82 -1.34 -16.45 9.88
N ARG A 83 -0.49 -16.35 8.87
CA ARG A 83 -0.31 -17.45 7.91
C ARG A 83 0.26 -18.68 8.61
N THR A 84 -0.16 -19.89 8.21
CA THR A 84 0.30 -21.17 8.80
C THR A 84 1.82 -21.32 8.82
N SER A 85 2.52 -20.81 7.80
CA SER A 85 3.99 -20.81 7.74
C SER A 85 4.65 -19.94 8.81
N LEU A 86 3.98 -18.87 9.22
CA LEU A 86 4.41 -17.90 10.22
C LEU A 86 4.30 -18.53 11.61
N ILE A 87 3.19 -19.23 11.86
CA ILE A 87 2.95 -20.04 13.08
C ILE A 87 4.00 -21.15 13.20
N LYS A 88 4.22 -21.94 12.14
CA LYS A 88 5.19 -23.05 12.14
C LYS A 88 6.62 -22.60 12.45
N LYS A 89 6.98 -21.37 12.09
CA LYS A 89 8.31 -20.80 12.32
C LYS A 89 8.43 -20.02 13.64
N ASN A 90 7.38 -20.00 14.46
CA ASN A 90 7.31 -19.17 15.68
C ASN A 90 7.70 -17.71 15.42
N LEU A 91 7.41 -17.20 14.21
CA LEU A 91 7.67 -15.80 13.88
C LEU A 91 6.54 -14.95 14.47
N LYS A 92 6.88 -13.77 14.97
CA LYS A 92 5.87 -12.80 15.40
C LYS A 92 5.39 -12.01 14.20
N PHE A 93 4.09 -11.72 14.17
CA PHE A 93 3.53 -10.80 13.19
C PHE A 93 4.06 -9.38 13.46
N PHE A 94 4.01 -8.52 12.45
CA PHE A 94 4.29 -7.10 12.57
C PHE A 94 3.38 -6.48 13.65
N LEU A 95 3.93 -6.11 14.80
CA LEU A 95 3.19 -5.47 15.88
C LEU A 95 2.94 -4.00 15.51
N GLY A 96 1.68 -3.57 15.55
CA GLY A 96 1.33 -2.19 15.31
C GLY A 96 -0.14 -2.00 14.95
N LYS A 97 -0.56 -0.74 14.92
CA LYS A 97 -1.87 -0.36 14.40
C LYS A 97 -1.84 -0.39 12.87
N ILE A 98 -2.86 -0.94 12.25
CA ILE A 98 -3.05 -0.89 10.79
C ILE A 98 -4.00 0.27 10.48
N CYS A 99 -3.66 1.02 9.45
CA CYS A 99 -4.45 2.15 9.00
C CYS A 99 -4.66 2.08 7.50
N CYS A 100 -5.84 2.52 7.07
CA CYS A 100 -6.16 2.77 5.68
C CYS A 100 -5.95 4.25 5.39
N PHE A 101 -5.22 4.57 4.34
CA PHE A 101 -4.91 5.93 3.90
C PHE A 101 -5.50 6.19 2.52
N LEU A 102 -6.24 7.28 2.40
CA LEU A 102 -6.66 7.82 1.11
C LEU A 102 -5.59 8.78 0.59
N LYS A 103 -5.03 8.46 -0.58
CA LYS A 103 -4.10 9.31 -1.32
C LYS A 103 -4.83 10.02 -2.44
N ASP A 104 -4.68 11.34 -2.51
CA ASP A 104 -5.24 12.14 -3.60
C ASP A 104 -4.39 12.06 -4.86
N ARG A 105 -5.05 12.30 -5.99
CA ARG A 105 -4.42 12.85 -7.18
C ARG A 105 -4.14 14.33 -6.91
N ARG A 106 -2.92 14.67 -6.48
CA ARG A 106 -2.52 16.09 -6.41
C ARG A 106 -2.64 16.68 -7.83
N PRO A 107 -3.33 17.81 -8.04
CA PRO A 107 -3.16 18.53 -9.29
C PRO A 107 -1.70 18.97 -9.35
N GLY A 108 -0.96 18.47 -10.34
CA GLY A 108 0.24 19.18 -10.77
C GLY A 108 -0.22 20.61 -11.05
N ARG A 109 0.51 21.60 -10.52
CA ARG A 109 0.22 23.00 -10.84
C ARG A 109 0.04 23.07 -12.35
N GLU A 110 -1.18 23.37 -12.82
CA GLU A 110 -1.35 23.92 -14.15
C GLU A 110 -0.54 25.21 -14.09
N GLU A 111 0.66 25.18 -14.69
CA GLU A 111 1.31 26.41 -15.09
C GLU A 111 0.41 26.97 -16.19
N ASP A 112 -0.43 27.93 -15.80
CA ASP A 112 -1.22 28.75 -16.71
C ASP A 112 -0.28 29.30 -17.81
N SER A 113 -0.51 28.89 -19.05
CA SER A 113 0.04 29.51 -20.26
C SER A 113 -0.92 29.34 -21.43
#